data_AF-A0A852MCE2-F1
#
_entry.id   AF-A0A852MCE2-F1
#
_cell.length_a   1.000
_cell.length_b   1.000
_cell.length_c   1.000
_cell.angle_alpha   90.00
_cell.angle_beta   90.00
_cell.angle_gamma   90.00
#
_symmetry.space_group_name_H-M   'P 1'
#
loop_
_entity.id
_entity.type
_entity.pdbx_description
1 polymer ?
#
loop_
_entity_poly.entity_id
_entity_poly.type
_entity_poly.pdbx_seq_one_letter_code
_entity_poly.pdbx_strand_id
1 'polypeptide(L)'
;CTDARDLVIPLQEGRMYNHTTPHHFCYTNTRIPQWHDVWTRMQIRVNSSRMIRVTQVDSEEELEKFTVWSVVYSFLKEKLNDTSFDVDLYSNKTCLKVELLEPHTEYSVVLFRRFDPKLFLVFFLGLLLFFCGDMLSRSQLFYYSAGISFGLLASLLILVYVMSKVMPKRSPVYLVLVGGWSFSLYLLQLIFKNLQEICKSYWRYLLGYMLLVGFLSFGVCYRYGPLENERSITLLSWALQLLGLLLMYLGIQIHAIALAVVVAAVCTKNLDYPLHWAFAAYR
;
A
#
# COMPACT_ATOMS: atom_id res chain seq x y z
N CYS A 1 38.60 31.82 5.76
CA CYS A 1 38.12 31.19 7.00
C CYS A 1 37.36 29.94 6.62
N THR A 2 37.74 28.84 7.27
CA THR A 2 37.51 27.44 6.89
C THR A 2 36.03 27.05 6.79
N ASP A 3 35.68 26.51 5.62
CA ASP A 3 34.45 25.82 5.30
C ASP A 3 34.34 24.56 6.21
N ALA A 4 33.47 24.62 7.21
CA ALA A 4 33.21 23.51 8.09
C ALA A 4 32.45 22.46 7.29
N ARG A 5 33.15 21.44 6.79
CA ARG A 5 32.50 20.23 6.25
C ARG A 5 31.59 19.68 7.32
N ASP A 6 30.28 19.82 7.13
CA ASP A 6 29.27 19.14 7.95
C ASP A 6 29.65 17.66 8.04
N LEU A 7 29.94 17.18 9.25
CA LEU A 7 30.39 15.81 9.49
C LEU A 7 29.23 14.85 9.20
N VAL A 8 29.23 14.26 8.01
CA VAL A 8 28.24 13.25 7.60
C VAL A 8 28.58 11.92 8.29
N ILE A 9 27.66 11.43 9.11
CA ILE A 9 27.84 10.18 9.86
C ILE A 9 27.26 9.02 9.03
N PRO A 10 28.07 7.98 8.69
CA PRO A 10 27.56 6.81 7.99
C PRO A 10 26.73 5.93 8.94
N LEU A 11 25.48 5.67 8.58
CA LEU A 11 24.62 4.74 9.31
C LEU A 11 25.00 3.28 9.02
N GLN A 12 25.09 2.47 10.07
CA GLN A 12 25.28 1.02 9.98
C GLN A 12 24.04 0.28 10.49
N GLU A 13 23.68 -0.82 9.83
CA GLU A 13 22.56 -1.67 10.23
C GLU A 13 22.76 -2.21 11.66
N GLY A 14 21.72 -2.13 12.49
CA GLY A 14 21.69 -2.64 13.87
C GLY A 14 22.46 -1.79 14.89
N ARG A 15 23.22 -0.78 14.47
CA ARG A 15 23.95 0.11 15.38
C ARG A 15 23.08 1.28 15.79
N MET A 16 23.06 1.56 17.10
CA MET A 16 22.37 2.73 17.65
C MET A 16 23.34 3.90 17.77
N TYR A 17 22.91 5.07 17.27
CA TYR A 17 23.67 6.32 17.35
C TYR A 17 22.92 7.30 18.23
N ASN A 18 23.49 7.64 19.40
CA ASN A 18 22.91 8.59 20.34
C ASN A 18 23.62 9.94 20.20
N HIS A 19 22.86 11.00 19.94
CA HIS A 19 23.40 12.33 19.73
C HIS A 19 22.53 13.40 20.39
N THR A 20 23.16 14.53 20.73
CA THR A 20 22.56 15.73 21.32
C THR A 20 22.67 16.96 20.42
N THR A 21 23.32 16.81 19.26
CA THR A 21 23.60 17.87 18.28
C THR A 21 23.01 17.51 16.92
N PRO A 22 22.67 18.52 16.08
CA PRO A 22 22.16 18.27 14.74
C PRO A 22 23.25 17.62 13.88
N HIS A 23 22.92 16.52 13.22
CA HIS A 23 23.82 15.80 12.33
C HIS A 23 23.13 15.36 11.05
N HIS A 24 23.94 15.19 10.00
CA HIS A 24 23.52 14.57 8.75
C HIS A 24 23.92 13.10 8.79
N PHE A 25 22.94 12.22 8.64
CA PHE A 25 23.15 10.79 8.58
C PHE A 25 22.98 10.34 7.15
N CYS A 26 23.93 9.60 6.59
CA CYS A 26 23.76 8.99 5.28
C CYS A 26 23.94 7.49 5.37
N TYR A 27 23.02 6.75 4.77
CA TYR A 27 23.15 5.32 4.58
C TYR A 27 23.55 5.05 3.13
N THR A 28 24.55 4.19 2.94
CA THR A 28 24.96 3.70 1.62
C THR A 28 24.67 2.21 1.58
N ASN A 29 23.76 1.79 0.71
CA ASN A 29 23.51 0.37 0.56
C ASN A 29 24.65 -0.26 -0.26
N THR A 30 25.43 -1.12 0.39
CA THR A 30 26.56 -1.82 -0.22
C THR A 30 26.31 -3.32 -0.37
N ARG A 31 25.15 -3.82 0.08
CA ARG A 31 24.81 -5.25 0.04
C ARG A 31 23.92 -5.58 -1.15
N ILE A 32 24.23 -6.68 -1.82
CA ILE A 32 23.37 -7.27 -2.85
C ILE A 32 22.18 -7.93 -2.15
N PRO A 33 20.93 -7.64 -2.55
CA PRO A 33 19.74 -8.22 -1.92
C PRO A 33 19.71 -9.74 -2.11
N GLN A 34 19.39 -10.48 -1.04
CA GLN A 34 19.24 -11.93 -1.09
C GLN A 34 17.76 -12.33 -1.23
N TRP A 35 17.47 -13.62 -1.51
CA TRP A 35 16.08 -14.08 -1.69
C TRP A 35 15.18 -13.86 -0.45
N HIS A 36 15.73 -13.99 0.76
CA HIS A 36 14.97 -13.75 1.99
C HIS A 36 14.65 -12.27 2.23
N ASP A 37 15.24 -11.37 1.45
CA ASP A 37 15.08 -9.93 1.59
C ASP A 37 13.87 -9.36 0.82
N VAL A 38 13.22 -10.18 -0.02
CA VAL A 38 12.13 -9.78 -0.94
C VAL A 38 10.97 -9.09 -0.22
N TRP A 39 10.64 -9.54 0.99
CA TRP A 39 9.58 -8.96 1.83
C TRP A 39 10.13 -8.27 3.09
N THR A 40 11.40 -7.88 3.06
CA THR A 40 11.99 -7.06 4.12
C THR A 40 11.87 -5.59 3.78
N ARG A 41 11.64 -4.76 4.78
CA ARG A 41 11.64 -3.30 4.67
C ARG A 41 12.77 -2.74 5.52
N MET A 42 13.54 -1.82 4.95
CA MET A 42 14.52 -1.03 5.69
C MET A 42 13.80 0.14 6.34
N GLN A 43 13.99 0.31 7.65
CA GLN A 43 13.41 1.42 8.40
C GLN A 43 14.50 2.13 9.20
N ILE A 44 14.55 3.46 9.07
CA ILE A 44 15.30 4.32 9.98
C ILE A 44 14.33 4.76 11.05
N ARG A 45 14.54 4.28 12.28
CA ARG A 45 13.81 4.74 13.45
C ARG A 45 14.64 5.81 14.14
N VAL A 46 14.04 6.99 14.25
CA VAL A 46 14.57 8.06 15.09
C VAL A 46 13.72 8.10 16.35
N ASN A 47 14.29 7.85 17.52
CA ASN A 47 13.59 8.00 18.79
C ASN A 47 14.16 9.23 19.51
N SER A 48 13.30 10.18 19.86
CA SER A 48 13.69 11.43 20.50
C SER A 48 12.87 11.66 21.76
N SER A 49 13.54 12.19 22.77
CA SER A 49 12.92 12.61 24.03
C SER A 49 11.96 13.79 23.86
N ARG A 50 12.17 14.65 22.84
CA ARG A 50 11.32 15.82 22.55
C ARG A 50 11.16 16.08 21.05
N MET A 51 10.49 17.17 20.67
CA MET A 51 10.20 17.54 19.29
C MET A 51 11.48 17.70 18.45
N ILE A 52 11.56 16.94 17.35
CA ILE A 52 12.62 17.01 16.35
C ILE A 52 12.01 17.13 14.96
N ARG A 53 12.69 17.83 14.05
CA ARG A 53 12.31 17.87 12.63
C ARG A 53 13.31 17.02 11.87
N VAL A 54 12.79 15.98 11.24
CA VAL A 54 13.59 15.09 10.40
C VAL A 54 13.20 15.38 8.96
N THR A 55 14.17 15.81 8.16
CA THR A 55 13.99 16.00 6.72
C THR A 55 14.77 14.93 5.98
N GLN A 56 14.09 14.21 5.10
CA GLN A 56 14.77 13.38 4.12
C GLN A 56 15.36 14.34 3.09
N VAL A 57 16.69 14.38 3.00
CA VAL A 57 17.38 15.13 1.95
C VAL A 57 17.42 14.18 0.77
N ASP A 58 16.33 14.16 0.01
CA ASP A 58 16.30 13.45 -1.25
C ASP A 58 17.40 14.04 -2.14
N SER A 59 18.37 13.20 -2.51
CA SER A 59 19.22 13.55 -3.63
C SER A 59 18.30 13.69 -4.84
N GLU A 60 18.29 14.90 -5.38
CA GLU A 60 17.77 15.26 -6.69
C GLU A 60 17.74 14.05 -7.64
N GLU A 61 16.55 13.75 -8.18
CA GLU A 61 16.14 12.53 -8.93
C GLU A 61 15.32 11.50 -8.12
N GLU A 62 14.05 11.82 -7.88
CA GLU A 62 12.90 11.02 -8.33
C GLU A 62 11.68 11.93 -8.20
N LEU A 63 11.46 12.70 -9.26
CA LEU A 63 10.27 13.49 -9.52
C LEU A 63 9.04 12.68 -9.12
N GLU A 64 8.35 13.16 -8.09
CA GLU A 64 6.95 12.86 -7.75
C GLU A 64 6.25 11.95 -8.77
N LYS A 65 6.40 10.63 -8.65
CA LYS A 65 5.52 9.66 -9.30
C LYS A 65 4.15 9.65 -8.59
N PHE A 66 3.56 10.84 -8.46
CA PHE A 66 2.14 11.04 -8.19
C PHE A 66 1.42 10.66 -9.49
N THR A 67 0.49 9.71 -9.51
CA THR A 67 -0.87 10.00 -9.03
C THR A 67 -1.63 8.76 -8.54
N VAL A 68 -1.18 7.54 -8.88
CA VAL A 68 -1.90 6.29 -8.57
C VAL A 68 -1.16 5.45 -7.55
N TRP A 69 0.16 5.32 -7.70
CA TRP A 69 1.00 4.53 -6.80
C TRP A 69 1.09 5.14 -5.39
N SER A 70 1.25 6.46 -5.29
CA SER A 70 1.30 7.17 -4.00
C SER A 70 -0.02 7.04 -3.23
N VAL A 71 -1.16 7.00 -3.93
CA VAL A 71 -2.48 6.81 -3.32
C VAL A 71 -2.57 5.39 -2.76
N VAL A 72 -2.26 4.36 -3.57
CA VAL A 72 -2.26 2.96 -3.13
C VAL A 72 -1.30 2.74 -1.95
N TYR A 73 -0.08 3.29 -2.02
CA TYR A 73 0.88 3.24 -0.92
C TYR A 73 0.39 3.97 0.32
N SER A 74 -0.25 5.13 0.17
CA SER A 74 -0.84 5.88 1.29
C SER A 74 -1.97 5.11 1.98
N PHE A 75 -2.78 4.36 1.23
CA PHE A 75 -3.81 3.46 1.78
C PHE A 75 -3.21 2.28 2.55
N LEU A 76 -2.07 1.73 2.08
CA LEU A 76 -1.37 0.62 2.74
C LEU A 76 -0.45 1.06 3.88
N LYS A 77 -0.01 2.33 3.89
CA LYS A 77 0.85 2.95 4.92
C LYS A 77 0.04 3.32 6.16
N GLU A 78 -0.57 2.30 6.74
CA GLU A 78 -1.27 2.36 8.00
C GLU A 78 -0.26 2.60 9.13
N LYS A 79 -0.30 3.83 9.66
CA LYS A 79 -0.08 4.21 11.06
C LYS A 79 1.12 3.56 11.77
N LEU A 80 2.31 4.15 11.60
CA LEU A 80 3.35 4.09 12.62
C LEU A 80 3.30 5.39 13.42
N ASN A 81 2.87 5.28 14.67
CA ASN A 81 2.93 6.33 15.69
C ASN A 81 4.35 6.54 16.23
N ASP A 82 5.36 6.10 15.49
CA ASP A 82 6.76 6.33 15.77
C ASP A 82 7.36 7.07 14.57
N THR A 83 8.30 7.97 14.81
CA THR A 83 9.15 8.67 13.83
C THR A 83 10.07 7.69 13.09
N SER A 84 9.47 6.70 12.40
CA SER A 84 10.13 5.73 11.55
C SER A 84 9.94 6.12 10.09
N PHE A 85 11.04 6.38 9.42
CA PHE A 85 11.09 6.64 7.99
C PHE A 85 11.41 5.34 7.27
N ASP A 86 10.64 5.03 6.25
CA ASP A 86 10.90 3.88 5.40
C ASP A 86 11.99 4.26 4.40
N VAL A 87 13.07 3.48 4.37
CA VAL A 87 14.16 3.64 3.41
C VAL A 87 13.91 2.67 2.26
N ASP A 88 13.90 3.20 1.04
CA ASP A 88 13.84 2.34 -0.13
C ASP A 88 15.13 1.50 -0.23
N LEU A 89 14.99 0.17 -0.30
CA LEU A 89 16.12 -0.76 -0.28
C LEU A 89 17.10 -0.54 -1.44
N TYR A 90 16.69 0.15 -2.50
CA TYR A 90 17.49 0.33 -3.70
C TYR A 90 17.95 1.77 -3.94
N SER A 91 17.62 2.71 -3.04
CA SER A 91 18.27 4.01 -3.07
C SER A 91 19.74 3.81 -2.71
N ASN A 92 20.63 4.11 -3.65
CA ASN A 92 22.08 3.96 -3.48
C ASN A 92 22.56 4.76 -2.26
N LYS A 93 21.90 5.88 -1.95
CA LYS A 93 22.19 6.76 -0.82
C LYS A 93 20.90 7.38 -0.29
N THR A 94 20.55 7.09 0.96
CA THR A 94 19.51 7.85 1.66
C THR A 94 20.15 8.71 2.74
N CYS A 95 19.98 10.02 2.62
CA CYS A 95 20.50 10.99 3.58
C CYS A 95 19.35 11.61 4.38
N LEU A 96 19.55 11.65 5.69
CA LEU A 96 18.61 12.13 6.68
C LEU A 96 19.25 13.31 7.41
N LYS A 97 18.57 14.44 7.44
CA LYS A 97 18.95 15.59 8.25
C LYS A 97 18.05 15.65 9.47
N VAL A 98 18.67 15.64 10.66
CA VAL A 98 17.95 15.77 11.93
C VAL A 98 18.21 17.16 12.49
N GLU A 99 17.15 17.97 12.55
CA GLU A 99 17.14 19.31 13.15
C GLU A 99 16.47 19.26 14.53
N LEU A 100 17.14 19.82 15.54
CA LEU A 100 16.62 19.92 16.89
C LEU A 100 15.78 21.20 17.01
N LEU A 101 14.52 21.08 17.42
CA LEU A 101 13.66 22.25 17.67
C LEU A 101 13.84 22.82 19.08
N GLU A 102 14.30 21.99 20.03
CA GLU A 102 14.49 22.36 21.43
C GLU A 102 15.93 22.09 21.90
N PRO A 103 16.49 22.95 22.76
CA PRO A 103 17.81 22.72 23.36
C PRO A 103 17.77 21.58 24.38
N HIS A 104 18.87 20.82 24.49
CA HIS A 104 19.03 19.63 25.34
C HIS A 104 18.14 18.44 24.94
N THR A 105 17.94 18.23 23.63
CA THR A 105 17.22 17.06 23.13
C THR A 105 18.18 15.92 22.81
N GLU A 106 17.98 14.79 23.48
CA GLU A 106 18.64 13.54 23.15
C GLU A 106 17.79 12.76 22.15
N TYR A 107 18.43 12.34 21.05
CA TYR A 107 17.84 11.46 20.06
C TYR A 107 18.74 10.28 19.75
N SER A 108 18.12 9.18 19.35
CA SER A 108 18.75 7.94 18.92
C SER A 108 18.30 7.59 17.51
N VAL A 109 19.24 7.26 16.64
CA VAL A 109 18.97 6.83 15.26
C VAL A 109 19.40 5.37 15.12
N VAL A 110 18.48 4.54 14.63
CA VAL A 110 18.73 3.11 14.40
C VAL A 110 18.21 2.72 13.02
N LEU A 111 19.06 2.11 12.21
CA LEU A 111 18.68 1.48 10.96
C LEU A 111 18.49 -0.02 11.20
N PHE A 112 17.30 -0.55 10.92
CA PHE A 112 17.05 -1.99 11.00
C PHE A 112 16.20 -2.48 9.83
N ARG A 113 16.34 -3.77 9.54
CA ARG A 113 15.54 -4.49 8.54
C ARG A 113 14.47 -5.29 9.26
N ARG A 114 13.21 -5.16 8.82
CA ARG A 114 12.10 -5.91 9.40
C ARG A 114 11.28 -6.56 8.30
N PHE A 115 10.84 -7.79 8.55
CA PHE A 115 9.86 -8.45 7.69
C PHE A 115 8.54 -7.67 7.72
N ASP A 116 8.04 -7.29 6.54
CA ASP A 116 6.75 -6.62 6.40
C ASP A 116 5.68 -7.64 6.00
N PRO A 117 4.88 -8.14 6.96
CA PRO A 117 3.86 -9.15 6.67
C PRO A 117 2.80 -8.66 5.70
N LYS A 118 2.60 -7.34 5.56
CA LYS A 118 1.58 -6.77 4.66
C LYS A 118 1.95 -7.00 3.20
N LEU A 119 3.22 -6.76 2.85
CA LEU A 119 3.72 -6.98 1.49
C LEU A 119 3.65 -8.45 1.10
N PHE A 120 3.99 -9.34 2.04
CA PHE A 120 3.85 -10.79 1.85
C PHE A 120 2.38 -11.19 1.59
N LEU A 121 1.44 -10.68 2.38
CA LEU A 121 0.01 -10.96 2.20
C LEU A 121 -0.52 -10.42 0.87
N VAL A 122 -0.11 -9.21 0.47
CA VAL A 122 -0.47 -8.61 -0.82
C VAL A 122 0.06 -9.45 -2.00
N PHE A 123 1.31 -9.89 -1.92
CA PHE A 123 1.90 -10.78 -2.93
C PHE A 123 1.13 -12.10 -3.03
N PHE A 124 0.84 -12.73 -1.89
CA PHE A 124 0.13 -14.01 -1.85
C PHE A 124 -1.31 -13.88 -2.38
N LEU A 125 -2.01 -12.80 -2.04
CA LEU A 125 -3.32 -12.49 -2.59
C LEU A 125 -3.25 -12.31 -4.13
N GLY A 126 -2.23 -11.61 -4.62
CA GLY A 126 -2.01 -11.45 -6.06
C GLY A 126 -1.81 -12.79 -6.78
N LEU A 127 -1.02 -13.68 -6.16
CA LEU A 127 -0.78 -15.03 -6.67
C LEU A 127 -2.08 -15.84 -6.73
N LEU A 128 -2.89 -15.83 -5.67
CA LEU A 128 -4.19 -16.51 -5.65
C LEU A 128 -5.13 -15.96 -6.73
N LEU A 129 -5.21 -14.63 -6.90
CA LEU A 129 -6.09 -14.03 -7.91
C LEU A 129 -5.65 -14.36 -9.34
N PHE A 130 -4.35 -14.40 -9.60
CA PHE A 130 -3.84 -14.71 -10.94
C PHE A 130 -4.07 -16.17 -11.35
N PHE A 131 -3.76 -17.12 -10.45
CA PHE A 131 -3.92 -18.54 -10.75
C PHE A 131 -5.36 -19.02 -10.59
N CYS A 132 -6.08 -18.57 -9.56
CA CYS A 132 -7.44 -19.01 -9.28
C CYS A 132 -8.51 -18.12 -9.92
N GLY A 133 -8.16 -17.06 -10.66
CA GLY A 133 -9.12 -16.10 -11.22
C GLY A 133 -10.22 -16.72 -12.09
N ASP A 134 -9.90 -17.79 -12.83
CA ASP A 134 -10.86 -18.52 -13.65
C ASP A 134 -11.87 -19.30 -12.80
N MET A 135 -11.41 -19.90 -11.70
CA MET A 135 -12.26 -20.62 -10.75
C MET A 135 -13.10 -19.65 -9.91
N LEU A 136 -12.51 -18.51 -9.53
CA LEU A 136 -13.15 -17.50 -8.72
C LEU A 136 -14.25 -16.77 -9.49
N SER A 137 -14.01 -16.43 -10.76
CA SER A 137 -15.00 -15.75 -11.61
C SER A 137 -16.26 -16.58 -11.88
N ARG A 138 -16.15 -17.91 -11.85
CA ARG A 138 -17.28 -18.85 -12.00
C ARG A 138 -17.95 -19.23 -10.69
N SER A 139 -17.34 -18.89 -9.55
CA SER A 139 -17.88 -19.22 -8.24
C SER A 139 -19.04 -18.30 -7.87
N GLN A 140 -20.20 -18.89 -7.59
CA GLN A 140 -21.38 -18.16 -7.11
C GLN A 140 -21.09 -17.46 -5.77
N LEU A 141 -20.31 -18.10 -4.88
CA LEU A 141 -19.90 -17.51 -3.60
C LEU A 141 -19.06 -16.24 -3.81
N PHE A 142 -18.16 -16.26 -4.79
CA PHE A 142 -17.36 -15.08 -5.12
C PHE A 142 -18.24 -13.95 -5.64
N TYR A 143 -19.20 -14.24 -6.54
CA TYR A 143 -20.13 -13.24 -7.06
C TYR A 143 -20.91 -12.54 -5.94
N TYR A 144 -21.55 -13.30 -5.04
CA TYR A 144 -22.31 -12.71 -3.95
C TYR A 144 -21.43 -11.98 -2.94
N SER A 145 -20.29 -12.54 -2.56
CA SER A 145 -19.39 -11.90 -1.58
C SER A 145 -18.76 -10.61 -2.12
N ALA A 146 -18.29 -10.60 -3.37
CA ALA A 146 -17.75 -9.42 -4.03
C ALA A 146 -18.83 -8.36 -4.24
N GLY A 147 -20.04 -8.77 -4.65
CA GLY A 147 -21.18 -7.88 -4.82
C GLY A 147 -21.61 -7.19 -3.52
N ILE A 148 -21.71 -7.95 -2.42
CA ILE A 148 -22.00 -7.38 -1.09
C ILE A 148 -20.88 -6.42 -0.66
N SER A 149 -19.62 -6.80 -0.86
CA SER A 149 -18.46 -5.97 -0.49
C SER A 149 -18.45 -4.63 -1.25
N PHE A 150 -18.70 -4.68 -2.56
CA PHE A 150 -18.81 -3.48 -3.39
C PHE A 150 -20.02 -2.62 -2.99
N GLY A 151 -21.16 -3.24 -2.67
CA GLY A 151 -22.35 -2.56 -2.17
C GLY A 151 -22.11 -1.82 -0.85
N LEU A 152 -21.43 -2.46 0.11
CA LEU A 152 -21.03 -1.86 1.38
C LEU A 152 -20.04 -0.70 1.19
N LEU A 153 -19.08 -0.84 0.28
CA LEU A 153 -18.13 0.22 -0.03
C LEU A 153 -18.84 1.43 -0.68
N ALA A 154 -19.72 1.16 -1.64
CA ALA A 154 -20.49 2.20 -2.33
C ALA A 154 -21.43 2.94 -1.36
N SER A 155 -22.13 2.22 -0.49
CA SER A 155 -23.02 2.84 0.52
C SER A 155 -22.24 3.68 1.52
N LEU A 156 -21.02 3.27 1.90
CA LEU A 156 -20.15 4.03 2.79
C LEU A 156 -19.75 5.36 2.12
N LEU A 157 -19.34 5.31 0.85
CA LEU A 157 -19.02 6.52 0.08
C LEU A 157 -20.22 7.47 -0.03
N ILE A 158 -21.42 6.95 -0.27
CA ILE A 158 -22.65 7.75 -0.30
C ILE A 158 -22.92 8.38 1.07
N LEU A 159 -22.84 7.62 2.16
CA LEU A 159 -23.06 8.13 3.51
C LEU A 159 -22.12 9.28 3.84
N VAL A 160 -20.83 9.12 3.52
CA VAL A 160 -19.81 10.13 3.81
C VAL A 160 -19.99 11.36 2.91
N TYR A 161 -20.37 11.16 1.65
CA TYR A 161 -20.76 12.26 0.75
C TYR A 161 -21.93 13.06 1.33
N VAL A 162 -22.99 12.39 1.80
CA VAL A 162 -24.14 13.06 2.42
C VAL A 162 -23.72 13.81 3.69
N MET A 163 -22.93 13.21 4.57
CA MET A 163 -22.38 13.89 5.76
C MET A 163 -21.55 15.11 5.40
N SER A 164 -20.73 15.03 4.34
CA SER A 164 -19.92 16.16 3.89
C SER A 164 -20.73 17.34 3.37
N LYS A 165 -21.94 17.08 2.81
CA LYS A 165 -22.86 18.13 2.34
C LYS A 165 -23.54 18.88 3.49
N VAL A 166 -23.62 18.28 4.66
CA VAL A 166 -24.20 18.87 5.89
C VAL A 166 -23.17 19.73 6.64
N MET A 167 -21.87 19.62 6.31
CA MET A 167 -20.81 20.42 6.90
C MET A 167 -20.86 21.90 6.42
N PRO A 168 -20.53 22.88 7.29
CA PRO A 168 -20.74 24.30 7.02
C PRO A 168 -19.92 24.84 5.83
N LYS A 169 -20.63 25.49 4.90
CA LYS A 169 -20.17 25.98 3.57
C LYS A 169 -19.03 27.02 3.54
N ARG A 170 -18.42 27.38 4.68
CA ARG A 170 -17.43 28.48 4.77
C ARG A 170 -15.96 28.06 4.77
N SER A 171 -15.66 26.77 4.71
CA SER A 171 -14.28 26.28 4.68
C SER A 171 -13.76 26.14 3.23
N PRO A 172 -12.47 26.44 2.94
CA PRO A 172 -11.84 26.17 1.63
C PRO A 172 -11.94 24.68 1.21
N VAL A 173 -12.30 23.79 2.13
CA VAL A 173 -12.67 22.39 1.88
C VAL A 173 -13.90 22.24 0.97
N TYR A 174 -14.83 23.19 0.95
CA TYR A 174 -16.01 23.16 0.07
C TYR A 174 -15.65 23.25 -1.43
N LEU A 175 -14.58 23.97 -1.77
CA LEU A 175 -14.07 24.10 -3.15
C LEU A 175 -13.38 22.81 -3.63
N VAL A 176 -12.70 22.10 -2.73
CA VAL A 176 -12.15 20.75 -2.97
C VAL A 176 -13.27 19.70 -3.06
N LEU A 177 -14.39 19.90 -2.36
CA LEU A 177 -15.58 19.04 -2.34
C LEU A 177 -16.29 18.92 -3.71
N VAL A 178 -16.14 19.92 -4.58
CA VAL A 178 -16.66 19.90 -5.96
C VAL A 178 -15.74 19.10 -6.91
N GLY A 179 -14.51 18.79 -6.48
CA GLY A 179 -13.46 18.16 -7.28
C GLY A 179 -13.47 16.64 -7.31
N GLY A 180 -14.47 16.02 -7.93
CA GLY A 180 -14.38 14.68 -8.54
C GLY A 180 -13.87 13.50 -7.66
N TRP A 181 -13.23 12.51 -8.32
CA TRP A 181 -12.75 11.26 -7.70
C TRP A 181 -11.76 11.49 -6.54
N SER A 182 -11.03 12.61 -6.55
CA SER A 182 -10.07 12.99 -5.50
C SER A 182 -10.74 13.19 -4.14
N PHE A 183 -11.97 13.71 -4.12
CA PHE A 183 -12.73 13.86 -2.88
C PHE A 183 -13.12 12.51 -2.26
N SER A 184 -13.58 11.58 -3.09
CA SER A 184 -13.96 10.22 -2.64
C SER A 184 -12.75 9.46 -2.09
N LEU A 185 -11.57 9.59 -2.72
CA LEU A 185 -10.33 9.00 -2.23
C LEU A 185 -9.86 9.62 -0.91
N TYR A 186 -9.93 10.94 -0.78
CA TYR A 186 -9.58 11.63 0.46
C TYR A 186 -10.47 11.20 1.63
N LEU A 187 -11.78 11.11 1.41
CA LEU A 187 -12.72 10.63 2.41
C LEU A 187 -12.47 9.17 2.78
N LEU A 188 -12.22 8.30 1.80
CA LEU A 188 -11.89 6.91 2.04
C LEU A 188 -10.61 6.80 2.90
N GLN A 189 -9.58 7.58 2.57
CA GLN A 189 -8.34 7.66 3.35
C GLN A 189 -8.58 8.13 4.78
N LEU A 190 -9.45 9.13 4.98
CA LEU A 190 -9.83 9.64 6.30
C LEU A 190 -10.52 8.57 7.16
N ILE A 191 -11.39 7.75 6.55
CA ILE A 191 -12.09 6.66 7.24
C ILE A 191 -11.09 5.58 7.66
N PHE A 192 -10.23 5.13 6.74
CA PHE A 192 -9.20 4.13 7.07
C PHE A 192 -8.27 4.62 8.19
N LYS A 193 -7.87 5.90 8.16
CA LYS A 193 -7.02 6.49 9.21
C LYS A 193 -7.67 6.49 10.59
N ASN A 194 -8.98 6.71 10.66
CA ASN A 194 -9.75 6.78 11.90
C ASN A 194 -10.55 5.50 12.21
N LEU A 195 -10.36 4.43 11.42
CA LEU A 195 -11.19 3.22 11.48
C LEU A 195 -11.16 2.58 12.87
N GLN A 196 -9.99 2.56 13.51
CA GLN A 196 -9.80 2.00 14.84
C GLN A 196 -10.62 2.73 15.91
N GLU A 197 -10.66 4.06 15.83
CA GLU A 197 -11.41 4.91 16.77
C GLU A 197 -12.92 4.77 16.54
N ILE A 198 -13.34 4.78 15.28
CA ILE A 198 -14.74 4.60 14.88
C ILE A 198 -15.24 3.22 15.29
N CYS A 199 -14.45 2.18 15.04
CA CYS A 199 -14.81 0.80 15.36
C CYS A 199 -14.94 0.59 16.87
N LYS A 200 -14.06 1.18 17.69
CA LYS A 200 -14.14 1.05 19.15
C LYS A 200 -15.29 1.85 19.75
N SER A 201 -15.52 3.07 19.28
CA SER A 201 -16.51 4.00 19.84
C SER A 201 -17.95 3.68 19.38
N TYR A 202 -18.13 3.20 18.15
CA TYR A 202 -19.45 3.01 17.52
C TYR A 202 -19.73 1.57 17.03
N TRP A 203 -19.06 0.55 17.60
CA TRP A 203 -19.12 -0.84 17.11
C TRP A 203 -20.55 -1.38 16.89
N ARG A 204 -21.49 -1.06 17.78
CA ARG A 204 -22.90 -1.51 17.69
C ARG A 204 -23.62 -0.92 16.48
N TYR A 205 -23.44 0.38 16.22
CA TYR A 205 -24.04 1.07 15.08
C TYR A 205 -23.40 0.61 13.77
N LEU A 206 -22.08 0.42 13.78
CA LEU A 206 -21.34 -0.12 12.64
C LEU A 206 -21.84 -1.53 12.29
N LEU A 207 -22.03 -2.40 13.28
CA LEU A 207 -22.57 -3.74 13.06
C LEU A 207 -23.99 -3.69 12.48
N GLY A 208 -24.87 -2.86 13.03
CA GLY A 208 -26.23 -2.68 12.51
C GLY A 208 -26.26 -2.17 11.07
N TYR A 209 -25.39 -1.21 10.74
CA TYR A 209 -25.21 -0.71 9.38
C TYR A 209 -24.73 -1.79 8.41
N MET A 210 -23.67 -2.52 8.79
CA MET A 210 -23.10 -3.59 7.98
C MET A 210 -24.12 -4.69 7.70
N LEU A 211 -24.94 -5.06 8.68
CA LEU A 211 -26.02 -6.03 8.49
C LEU A 211 -27.09 -5.49 7.55
N LEU A 212 -27.65 -4.30 7.82
CA LEU A 212 -28.75 -3.75 7.03
C LEU A 212 -28.36 -3.54 5.57
N VAL A 213 -27.21 -2.91 5.32
CA VAL A 213 -26.71 -2.70 3.95
C VAL A 213 -26.26 -4.01 3.33
N GLY A 214 -25.65 -4.91 4.10
CA GLY A 214 -25.26 -6.24 3.64
C GLY A 214 -26.47 -7.03 3.13
N PHE A 215 -27.58 -7.04 3.88
CA PHE A 215 -28.83 -7.67 3.46
C PHE A 215 -29.44 -7.00 2.22
N LEU A 216 -29.45 -5.67 2.16
CA LEU A 216 -29.94 -4.95 0.98
C LEU A 216 -29.11 -5.30 -0.27
N SER A 217 -27.79 -5.29 -0.13
CA SER A 217 -26.85 -5.59 -1.21
C SER A 217 -26.95 -7.05 -1.64
N PHE A 218 -27.12 -7.98 -0.68
CA PHE A 218 -27.41 -9.38 -0.97
C PHE A 218 -28.72 -9.54 -1.73
N GLY A 219 -29.80 -8.88 -1.31
CA GLY A 219 -31.10 -8.91 -2.00
C GLY A 219 -31.00 -8.40 -3.44
N VAL A 220 -30.25 -7.32 -3.65
CA VAL A 220 -29.97 -6.80 -5.00
C VAL A 220 -29.17 -7.81 -5.83
N CYS A 221 -28.07 -8.35 -5.31
CA CYS A 221 -27.26 -9.36 -6.03
C CYS A 221 -28.05 -10.64 -6.31
N TYR A 222 -28.93 -11.05 -5.38
CA TYR A 222 -29.80 -12.21 -5.55
C TYR A 222 -30.85 -11.98 -6.64
N ARG A 223 -31.41 -10.77 -6.73
CA ARG A 223 -32.37 -10.38 -7.78
C ARG A 223 -31.77 -10.40 -9.17
N TYR A 224 -30.52 -9.92 -9.32
CA TYR A 224 -29.83 -9.90 -10.61
C TYR A 224 -29.27 -11.28 -11.02
N GLY A 225 -28.94 -12.12 -10.04
CA GLY A 225 -28.38 -13.45 -10.29
C GLY A 225 -26.90 -13.42 -10.65
N PRO A 226 -26.21 -14.58 -10.55
CA PRO A 226 -24.80 -14.69 -10.92
C PRO A 226 -24.59 -14.50 -12.44
N LEU A 227 -23.34 -14.22 -12.83
CA LEU A 227 -22.97 -14.03 -14.23
C LEU A 227 -23.17 -15.33 -15.04
N GLU A 228 -24.13 -15.34 -15.96
CA GLU A 228 -24.38 -16.49 -16.86
C GLU A 228 -23.67 -16.35 -18.21
N ASN A 229 -23.41 -15.11 -18.64
CA ASN A 229 -22.78 -14.86 -19.94
C ASN A 229 -21.28 -15.20 -19.90
N GLU A 230 -20.85 -16.19 -20.68
CA GLU A 230 -19.43 -16.59 -20.81
C GLU A 230 -18.49 -15.41 -21.11
N ARG A 231 -18.95 -14.45 -21.92
CA ARG A 231 -18.16 -13.25 -22.24
C ARG A 231 -17.91 -12.39 -21.00
N SER A 232 -18.88 -12.29 -20.10
CA SER A 232 -18.77 -11.52 -18.86
C SER A 232 -17.91 -12.21 -17.81
N ILE A 233 -18.02 -13.55 -17.71
CA ILE A 233 -17.14 -14.38 -16.87
C ILE A 233 -15.69 -14.25 -17.33
N THR A 234 -15.46 -14.31 -18.64
CA THR A 234 -14.13 -14.14 -19.23
C THR A 234 -13.56 -12.78 -18.89
N LEU A 235 -14.29 -11.69 -19.10
CA LEU A 235 -13.86 -10.33 -18.74
C LEU A 235 -13.53 -10.20 -17.24
N LEU A 236 -14.35 -10.79 -16.37
CA LEU A 236 -14.10 -10.81 -14.93
C LEU A 236 -12.81 -11.59 -14.60
N SER A 237 -12.58 -12.73 -15.24
CA SER A 237 -11.34 -13.48 -15.06
C SER A 237 -10.12 -12.66 -15.49
N TRP A 238 -10.15 -12.01 -16.66
CA TRP A 238 -9.07 -11.11 -17.09
C TRP A 238 -8.84 -9.98 -16.09
N ALA A 239 -9.91 -9.37 -15.57
CA ALA A 239 -9.80 -8.32 -14.56
C ALA A 239 -9.15 -8.83 -13.27
N LEU A 240 -9.54 -10.00 -12.77
CA LEU A 240 -8.95 -10.61 -11.57
C LEU A 240 -7.48 -10.99 -11.80
N GLN A 241 -7.15 -11.49 -12.98
CA GLN A 241 -5.77 -11.84 -13.34
C GLN A 241 -4.89 -10.60 -13.46
N LEU A 242 -5.36 -9.54 -14.13
CA LEU A 242 -4.64 -8.26 -14.21
C LEU A 242 -4.44 -7.64 -12.83
N LEU A 243 -5.48 -7.69 -11.98
CA LEU A 243 -5.39 -7.26 -10.59
C LEU A 243 -4.38 -8.11 -9.81
N GLY A 244 -4.37 -9.43 -10.04
CA GLY A 244 -3.41 -10.35 -9.44
C GLY A 244 -1.97 -10.00 -9.79
N LEU A 245 -1.68 -9.76 -11.08
CA LEU A 245 -0.35 -9.33 -11.54
C LEU A 245 0.07 -7.99 -10.93
N LEU A 246 -0.86 -7.04 -10.84
CA LEU A 246 -0.61 -5.75 -10.20
C LEU A 246 -0.25 -5.91 -8.71
N LEU A 247 -0.99 -6.75 -7.99
CA LEU A 247 -0.73 -7.04 -6.57
C LEU A 247 0.58 -7.82 -6.37
N MET A 248 0.92 -8.74 -7.27
CA MET A 248 2.21 -9.43 -7.24
C MET A 248 3.37 -8.45 -7.43
N TYR A 249 3.26 -7.52 -8.38
CA TYR A 249 4.25 -6.47 -8.59
C TYR A 249 4.39 -5.58 -7.34
N LEU A 250 3.28 -5.25 -6.70
CA LEU A 250 3.24 -4.44 -5.48
C LEU A 250 3.79 -5.10 -4.24
N GLY A 251 3.57 -6.40 -4.11
CA GLY A 251 3.96 -7.15 -2.93
C GLY A 251 5.47 -7.35 -2.82
N ILE A 252 6.24 -6.93 -3.83
CA ILE A 252 7.70 -7.04 -3.88
C ILE A 252 8.29 -5.63 -4.00
N GLN A 253 9.20 -5.26 -3.09
CA GLN A 253 9.85 -3.94 -3.13
C GLN A 253 10.88 -3.82 -4.26
N ILE A 254 11.52 -4.95 -4.63
CA ILE A 254 12.58 -4.98 -5.63
C ILE A 254 11.96 -5.09 -7.03
N HIS A 255 11.90 -3.96 -7.73
CA HIS A 255 11.31 -3.83 -9.08
C HIS A 255 11.79 -4.91 -10.08
N ALA A 256 13.09 -5.22 -10.10
CA ALA A 256 13.64 -6.24 -11.01
C ALA A 256 13.13 -7.66 -10.69
N ILE A 257 13.06 -8.03 -9.42
CA ILE A 257 12.54 -9.33 -8.98
C ILE A 257 11.03 -9.38 -9.19
N ALA A 258 10.32 -8.29 -8.89
CA ALA A 258 8.89 -8.16 -9.12
C ALA A 258 8.53 -8.43 -10.59
N LEU A 259 9.24 -7.79 -11.52
CA LEU A 259 9.07 -8.02 -12.95
C LEU A 259 9.43 -9.45 -13.36
N ALA A 260 10.54 -10.01 -12.87
CA ALA A 260 10.93 -11.38 -13.17
C ALA A 260 9.87 -12.39 -12.71
N VAL A 261 9.30 -12.21 -11.52
CA VAL A 261 8.24 -13.06 -10.97
C VAL A 261 6.94 -12.92 -11.76
N VAL A 262 6.56 -11.69 -12.16
CA VAL A 262 5.39 -11.45 -13.02
C VAL A 262 5.56 -12.15 -14.37
N VAL A 263 6.72 -12.00 -15.02
CA VAL A 263 7.02 -12.68 -16.29
C VAL A 263 6.99 -14.19 -16.10
N ALA A 264 7.62 -14.71 -15.05
CA ALA A 264 7.59 -16.14 -14.75
C ALA A 264 6.16 -16.65 -14.55
N ALA A 265 5.31 -15.93 -13.82
CA ALA A 265 3.91 -16.30 -13.62
C ALA A 265 3.14 -16.34 -14.96
N VAL A 266 3.30 -15.31 -15.80
CA VAL A 266 2.69 -15.27 -17.14
C VAL A 266 3.20 -16.42 -18.01
N CYS A 267 4.51 -16.71 -17.98
CA CYS A 267 5.08 -17.85 -18.70
C CYS A 267 4.49 -19.16 -18.21
N THR A 268 4.45 -19.41 -16.89
CA THR A 268 3.92 -20.67 -16.33
C THR A 268 2.47 -20.91 -16.72
N LYS A 269 1.63 -19.87 -16.69
CA LYS A 269 0.21 -20.00 -17.04
C LYS A 269 -0.01 -20.21 -18.55
N ASN A 270 0.87 -19.67 -19.38
CA ASN A 270 0.77 -19.81 -20.84
C ASN A 270 1.60 -20.97 -21.40
N LEU A 271 2.38 -21.68 -20.58
CA LEU A 271 3.30 -22.75 -21.01
C LEU A 271 2.57 -24.00 -21.50
N ASP A 272 1.33 -24.22 -21.06
CA ASP A 272 0.52 -25.36 -21.50
C ASP A 272 0.31 -25.34 -23.03
N TYR A 273 0.12 -24.15 -23.62
CA TYR A 273 -0.05 -24.01 -25.06
C TYR A 273 1.18 -24.49 -25.86
N PRO A 274 2.39 -23.92 -25.73
CA PRO A 274 3.56 -24.35 -26.50
C PRO A 274 3.96 -25.79 -26.21
N LEU A 275 3.73 -26.32 -25.00
CA LEU A 275 3.97 -27.74 -24.70
C LEU A 275 3.01 -28.65 -25.47
N HIS A 276 1.71 -28.34 -25.50
CA HIS A 276 0.75 -29.08 -26.32
C HIS A 276 1.08 -29.03 -27.81
N TRP A 277 1.51 -27.89 -28.33
CA TRP A 277 1.97 -27.74 -29.72
C TRP A 277 3.27 -28.51 -30.00
N ALA A 278 4.24 -28.49 -29.09
CA ALA A 278 5.49 -29.24 -29.23
C ALA A 278 5.27 -30.75 -29.19
N PHE A 279 4.40 -31.25 -28.29
CA PHE A 279 3.99 -32.65 -28.27
C PHE A 279 3.19 -33.06 -29.51
N ALA A 280 2.35 -32.16 -30.04
CA ALA A 280 1.60 -32.41 -31.28
C ALA A 280 2.50 -32.40 -32.53
N ALA A 281 3.59 -31.62 -32.54
CA ALA A 281 4.57 -31.61 -33.63
C ALA A 281 5.59 -32.77 -33.54
N TYR A 282 5.78 -33.35 -32.35
CA TYR A 282 6.67 -34.49 -32.12
C TYR A 282 6.01 -35.85 -32.42
N ARG A 283 4.67 -35.94 -32.38
CA ARG A 283 3.89 -37.13 -32.76
C ARG A 283 3.58 -37.14 -34.25
#